data_AF-A0A3N5HYR5-F1
#
_entry.id   AF-A0A3N5HYR5-F1
#
_cell.length_a   1.000
_cell.length_b   1.000
_cell.length_c   1.000
_cell.angle_alpha   90.00
_cell.angle_beta   90.00
_cell.angle_gamma   90.00
#
_symmetry.space_group_name_H-M   'P 1'
#
loop_
_entity.id
_entity.type
_entity.pdbx_description
1 polymer ?
#
loop_
_entity_poly.entity_id
_entity_poly.type
_entity_poly.pdbx_seq_one_letter_code
_entity_poly.pdbx_strand_id
1 'polypeptide(L)'
;MMVLAGLVFGGIRHGVAGLLDGASAGVVMVLRAMMVLLGFTAISVELRNPVILAWLERRRFRGLSDALGVAFGTLPAFMAALSEHRRLWRRPRQLGAILLQLADRLVSAPAAGGRSRATTIITGPTGSGKTTLATAVVEQLRARGMRVAGVLAPGLLADGRRTGFDILNLATGERTPLAREGVAPGTHGTGPHARWSRFAFSPEGLTLGRRALLADITGADVVVIDEVGPFELSGGGWADALDVLKGFDGVTILIVRESLVEQVRARWGSADTAVYTASAANAAAIADQCILHSRVTARR
;
A
#
# COMPACT_ATOMS: atom_id res chain seq x y z
N MET A 1 -41.28 -19.69 -11.36
CA MET A 1 -41.62 -18.75 -12.45
C MET A 1 -41.38 -19.34 -13.85
N MET A 2 -40.18 -19.82 -14.21
CA MET A 2 -39.91 -20.37 -15.56
C MET A 2 -40.70 -21.64 -15.93
N VAL A 3 -40.85 -22.60 -15.00
CA VAL A 3 -41.67 -23.81 -15.23
C VAL A 3 -43.15 -23.45 -15.38
N LEU A 4 -43.63 -22.46 -14.60
CA LEU A 4 -44.97 -21.92 -14.70
C LEU A 4 -45.21 -21.22 -16.07
N ALA A 5 -44.22 -20.50 -16.57
CA ALA A 5 -44.27 -19.86 -17.89
C ALA A 5 -44.30 -20.89 -19.03
N GLY A 6 -43.56 -22.00 -18.92
CA GLY A 6 -43.61 -23.12 -19.87
C GLY A 6 -44.97 -23.83 -19.89
N LEU A 7 -45.55 -24.05 -18.71
CA LEU A 7 -46.91 -24.57 -18.54
C LEU A 7 -47.98 -23.66 -19.15
N VAL A 8 -47.87 -22.34 -18.93
CA VAL A 8 -48.81 -21.35 -19.48
C VAL A 8 -48.68 -21.27 -21.00
N PHE A 9 -47.46 -21.23 -21.57
CA PHE A 9 -47.27 -21.18 -23.02
C PHE A 9 -47.64 -22.50 -23.73
N GLY A 10 -47.41 -23.65 -23.10
CA GLY A 10 -47.82 -24.97 -23.62
C GLY A 10 -49.33 -25.15 -23.61
N GLY A 11 -49.99 -24.74 -22.53
CA GLY A 11 -51.45 -24.76 -22.41
C GLY A 11 -52.17 -23.83 -23.39
N ILE A 12 -51.62 -22.63 -23.66
CA ILE A 12 -52.21 -21.65 -24.60
C ILE A 12 -52.17 -22.15 -26.05
N ARG A 13 -51.18 -22.96 -26.44
CA ARG A 13 -51.06 -23.43 -27.83
C ARG A 13 -51.75 -24.77 -28.11
N HIS A 14 -51.83 -25.71 -27.16
CA HIS A 14 -52.26 -27.10 -27.42
C HIS A 14 -53.25 -27.70 -26.39
N GLY A 15 -53.84 -26.88 -25.50
CA GLY A 15 -54.80 -27.35 -24.49
C GLY A 15 -54.17 -28.27 -23.43
N VAL A 16 -54.98 -29.13 -22.78
CA VAL A 16 -54.56 -29.95 -21.62
C VAL A 16 -53.43 -30.93 -21.94
N ALA A 17 -53.38 -31.42 -23.18
CA ALA A 17 -52.28 -32.26 -23.67
C ALA A 17 -50.95 -31.49 -23.78
N GLY A 18 -51.01 -30.19 -24.11
CA GLY A 18 -49.85 -29.29 -24.17
C GLY A 18 -49.30 -28.86 -22.81
N LEU A 19 -49.99 -29.15 -21.70
CA LEU A 19 -49.45 -28.86 -20.35
C LEU A 19 -48.28 -29.77 -19.99
N LEU A 20 -48.32 -31.06 -20.36
CA LEU A 20 -47.23 -32.00 -20.10
C LEU A 20 -46.00 -31.67 -20.97
N ASP A 21 -46.23 -31.35 -22.24
CA ASP A 21 -45.18 -30.90 -23.16
C ASP A 21 -44.61 -29.54 -22.74
N GLY A 22 -45.46 -28.62 -22.26
CA GLY A 22 -45.04 -27.33 -21.71
C GLY A 22 -44.25 -27.44 -20.40
N ALA A 23 -44.61 -28.39 -19.54
CA ALA A 23 -43.88 -28.67 -18.31
C ALA A 23 -42.50 -29.28 -18.59
N SER A 24 -42.41 -30.25 -19.51
CA SER A 24 -41.13 -30.85 -19.90
C SER A 24 -40.21 -29.83 -20.57
N ALA A 25 -40.75 -28.97 -21.46
CA ALA A 25 -40.01 -27.85 -22.04
C ALA A 25 -39.53 -26.85 -20.98
N GLY A 26 -40.37 -26.55 -19.99
CA GLY A 26 -40.02 -25.70 -18.85
C GLY A 26 -38.88 -26.29 -18.01
N VAL A 27 -38.90 -27.59 -17.75
CA VAL A 27 -37.83 -28.30 -17.02
C VAL A 27 -36.52 -28.29 -17.82
N VAL A 28 -36.56 -28.58 -19.12
CA VAL A 28 -35.37 -28.55 -19.99
C VAL A 28 -34.75 -27.15 -20.04
N MET A 29 -35.57 -26.10 -20.07
CA MET A 29 -35.09 -24.72 -20.04
C MET A 29 -34.42 -24.36 -18.70
N VAL A 30 -34.99 -24.81 -17.58
CA VAL A 30 -34.39 -24.63 -16.25
C VAL A 30 -33.06 -25.39 -16.13
N LEU A 31 -32.99 -26.63 -16.61
CA LEU A 31 -31.75 -27.42 -16.60
C LEU A 31 -30.67 -26.76 -17.45
N ARG A 32 -31.00 -26.25 -18.65
CA ARG A 32 -30.05 -25.48 -19.46
C ARG A 32 -29.59 -24.22 -18.75
N ALA A 33 -30.49 -23.46 -18.13
CA ALA A 33 -30.13 -22.27 -17.38
C ALA A 33 -29.23 -22.59 -16.17
N MET A 34 -29.51 -23.66 -15.43
CA MET A 34 -28.67 -24.13 -14.32
C MET A 34 -27.28 -24.55 -14.80
N MET A 35 -27.20 -25.28 -15.91
CA MET A 35 -25.92 -25.71 -16.49
C MET A 35 -25.06 -24.50 -16.90
N VAL A 36 -25.68 -23.49 -17.53
CA VAL A 36 -25.00 -22.24 -17.90
C VAL A 36 -24.54 -21.49 -16.64
N LEU A 37 -25.41 -21.34 -15.64
CA LEU A 37 -25.10 -20.62 -14.41
C LEU A 37 -23.97 -21.32 -13.61
N LEU A 38 -24.02 -22.63 -13.47
CA LEU A 38 -22.99 -23.43 -12.81
C LEU A 38 -21.67 -23.37 -13.59
N GLY A 39 -21.72 -23.45 -14.93
CA GLY A 39 -20.55 -23.29 -15.79
C GLY A 39 -19.86 -21.95 -15.59
N PHE A 40 -20.60 -20.85 -15.64
CA PHE A 40 -20.05 -19.51 -15.39
C PHE A 40 -19.55 -19.33 -13.96
N THR A 41 -20.22 -19.91 -12.97
CA THR A 41 -19.77 -19.84 -11.57
C THR A 41 -18.47 -20.61 -11.36
N ALA A 42 -18.36 -21.82 -11.93
CA ALA A 42 -17.15 -22.62 -11.90
C ALA A 42 -15.99 -21.90 -12.61
N ILE A 43 -16.22 -21.37 -13.81
CA ILE A 43 -15.23 -20.57 -14.54
C ILE A 43 -14.85 -19.32 -13.74
N SER A 44 -15.79 -18.65 -13.07
CA SER A 44 -15.51 -17.44 -12.28
C SER A 44 -14.67 -17.73 -11.03
N VAL A 45 -14.82 -18.90 -10.41
CA VAL A 45 -13.99 -19.33 -9.28
C VAL A 45 -12.61 -19.75 -9.77
N GLU A 46 -12.54 -20.48 -10.87
CA GLU A 46 -11.30 -21.01 -11.44
C GLU A 46 -10.43 -19.89 -12.07
N LEU A 47 -11.04 -18.82 -12.59
CA LEU A 47 -10.33 -17.60 -13.02
C LEU A 47 -9.68 -16.81 -11.87
N ARG A 48 -10.06 -17.08 -10.61
CA ARG A 48 -9.38 -16.51 -9.42
C ARG A 48 -8.19 -17.35 -8.97
N ASN A 49 -7.97 -18.51 -9.59
CA ASN A 49 -6.85 -19.39 -9.26
C ASN A 49 -5.52 -18.81 -9.80
N PRO A 50 -4.52 -18.55 -8.93
CA PRO A 50 -3.25 -17.97 -9.35
C PRO A 50 -2.47 -18.81 -10.36
N VAL A 51 -2.70 -20.13 -10.40
CA VAL A 51 -2.02 -21.04 -11.35
C VAL A 51 -2.49 -20.82 -12.78
N ILE A 52 -3.78 -20.53 -12.97
CA ILE A 52 -4.38 -20.29 -14.30
C ILE A 52 -3.99 -18.91 -14.80
N LEU A 53 -3.98 -17.91 -13.92
CA LEU A 53 -3.41 -16.58 -14.21
C LEU A 53 -1.95 -16.69 -14.67
N ALA A 54 -1.11 -17.45 -13.95
CA ALA A 54 0.29 -17.68 -14.33
C ALA A 54 0.46 -18.50 -15.63
N TRP A 55 -0.49 -19.37 -15.97
CA TRP A 55 -0.50 -20.08 -17.25
C TRP A 55 -0.90 -19.15 -18.41
N LEU A 56 -1.86 -18.26 -18.19
CA LEU A 56 -2.31 -17.25 -19.15
C LEU A 56 -1.21 -16.21 -19.45
N GLU A 57 -0.41 -15.85 -18.44
CA GLU A 57 0.77 -14.99 -18.58
C GLU A 57 1.83 -15.54 -19.53
N ARG A 58 1.96 -16.87 -19.66
CA ARG A 58 2.92 -17.52 -20.57
C ARG A 58 2.48 -17.46 -22.04
N ARG A 59 1.18 -17.26 -22.31
CA ARG A 59 0.63 -17.17 -23.68
C ARG A 59 0.10 -15.77 -23.96
N ARG A 60 0.94 -14.84 -24.45
CA ARG A 60 0.62 -13.54 -25.14
C ARG A 60 -0.54 -12.65 -24.62
N PHE A 61 -1.21 -12.93 -23.50
CA PHE A 61 -2.39 -12.21 -22.99
C PHE A 61 -2.09 -11.42 -21.70
N ARG A 62 -0.89 -10.85 -21.59
CA ARG A 62 -0.47 -10.03 -20.42
C ARG A 62 -1.46 -8.92 -20.07
N GLY A 63 -2.00 -8.22 -21.07
CA GLY A 63 -2.96 -7.12 -20.84
C GLY A 63 -4.31 -7.55 -20.24
N LEU A 64 -4.70 -8.83 -20.37
CA LEU A 64 -5.94 -9.33 -19.76
C LEU A 64 -5.76 -9.64 -18.27
N SER A 65 -4.58 -10.15 -17.88
CA SER A 65 -4.23 -10.36 -16.47
C SER A 65 -4.14 -9.03 -15.72
N ASP A 66 -3.52 -8.02 -16.31
CA ASP A 66 -3.40 -6.68 -15.73
C ASP A 66 -4.78 -6.00 -15.59
N ALA A 67 -5.62 -6.07 -16.63
CA ALA A 67 -6.99 -5.54 -16.59
C ALA A 67 -7.86 -6.26 -15.55
N LEU A 68 -7.72 -7.59 -15.42
CA LEU A 68 -8.40 -8.37 -14.39
C LEU A 68 -7.87 -8.04 -12.98
N GLY A 69 -6.57 -7.87 -12.81
CA GLY A 69 -5.94 -7.47 -11.55
C GLY A 69 -6.44 -6.10 -11.06
N VAL A 70 -6.55 -5.13 -11.97
CA VAL A 70 -7.14 -3.81 -11.68
C VAL A 70 -8.63 -3.93 -11.34
N ALA A 71 -9.40 -4.71 -12.12
CA ALA A 71 -10.82 -4.91 -11.87
C ALA A 71 -11.10 -5.62 -10.53
N PHE A 72 -10.31 -6.64 -10.18
CA PHE A 72 -10.43 -7.33 -8.90
C PHE A 72 -9.89 -6.52 -7.73
N GLY A 73 -8.83 -5.73 -7.91
CA GLY A 73 -8.27 -4.85 -6.88
C GLY A 73 -9.21 -3.70 -6.50
N THR A 74 -10.02 -3.23 -7.45
CA THR A 74 -11.02 -2.15 -7.24
C THR A 74 -12.35 -2.68 -6.71
N LEU A 75 -12.61 -3.99 -6.82
CA LEU A 75 -13.88 -4.61 -6.41
C LEU A 75 -14.19 -4.47 -4.90
N PRO A 76 -13.25 -4.65 -3.96
CA PRO A 76 -13.53 -4.49 -2.53
C PRO A 76 -13.88 -3.04 -2.17
N ALA A 77 -13.18 -2.07 -2.74
CA ALA A 77 -13.46 -0.65 -2.52
C ALA A 77 -14.83 -0.25 -3.11
N PHE A 78 -15.16 -0.76 -4.30
CA PHE A 78 -16.47 -0.58 -4.92
C PHE A 78 -17.60 -1.22 -4.08
N MET A 79 -17.39 -2.45 -3.61
CA MET A 79 -18.35 -3.16 -2.75
C MET A 79 -18.55 -2.47 -1.41
N ALA A 80 -17.48 -1.94 -0.79
CA ALA A 80 -17.56 -1.15 0.43
C ALA A 80 -18.41 0.11 0.22
N ALA A 81 -18.11 0.89 -0.83
CA ALA A 81 -18.86 2.08 -1.19
C ALA A 81 -20.34 1.78 -1.48
N LEU A 82 -20.64 0.68 -2.18
CA LEU A 82 -22.01 0.26 -2.48
C LEU A 82 -22.76 -0.24 -1.24
N SER A 83 -22.06 -0.86 -0.28
CA SER A 83 -22.64 -1.40 0.95
C SER A 83 -23.08 -0.32 1.95
N GLU A 84 -22.37 0.80 2.03
CA GLU A 84 -22.76 1.96 2.86
C GLU A 84 -24.03 2.65 2.33
N HIS A 85 -24.30 2.52 1.02
CA HIS A 85 -25.34 3.24 0.31
C HIS A 85 -26.57 2.36 0.01
N ARG A 86 -26.80 1.27 0.76
CA ARG A 86 -27.97 0.35 0.61
C ARG A 86 -29.34 1.05 0.58
N ARG A 87 -29.46 2.25 1.16
CA ARG A 87 -30.69 3.08 1.13
C ARG A 87 -30.98 3.73 -0.25
N LEU A 88 -29.98 3.81 -1.14
CA LEU A 88 -30.08 4.45 -2.46
C LEU A 88 -30.62 3.53 -3.57
N TRP A 89 -30.79 2.22 -3.31
CA TRP A 89 -31.42 1.28 -4.25
C TRP A 89 -32.84 1.68 -4.68
N ARG A 90 -33.49 2.58 -3.92
CA ARG A 90 -34.82 3.14 -4.24
C ARG A 90 -34.80 4.35 -5.19
N ARG A 91 -33.63 4.88 -5.59
CA ARG A 91 -33.49 6.07 -6.45
C ARG A 91 -32.44 5.88 -7.57
N PRO A 92 -32.80 5.20 -8.68
CA PRO A 92 -31.85 4.75 -9.71
C PRO A 92 -31.10 5.88 -10.43
N ARG A 93 -31.72 7.06 -10.56
CA ARG A 93 -31.09 8.23 -11.21
C ARG A 93 -29.95 8.84 -10.38
N GLN A 94 -30.04 8.77 -9.05
CA GLN A 94 -28.99 9.28 -8.15
C GLN A 94 -27.82 8.30 -8.03
N LEU A 95 -28.11 6.99 -8.11
CA LEU A 95 -27.10 5.94 -8.19
C LEU A 95 -26.19 6.12 -9.39
N GLY A 96 -26.74 6.42 -10.58
CA GLY A 96 -25.94 6.63 -11.79
C GLY A 96 -24.91 7.75 -11.65
N ALA A 97 -25.32 8.89 -11.07
CA ALA A 97 -24.42 10.03 -10.87
C ALA A 97 -23.31 9.73 -9.84
N ILE A 98 -23.65 9.05 -8.75
CA ILE A 98 -22.69 8.65 -7.71
C ILE A 98 -21.72 7.59 -8.27
N LEU A 99 -22.22 6.61 -9.03
CA LEU A 99 -21.39 5.59 -9.69
C LEU A 99 -20.44 6.21 -10.71
N LEU A 100 -20.88 7.23 -11.45
CA LEU A 100 -20.02 7.95 -12.39
C LEU A 100 -18.92 8.72 -11.65
N GLN A 101 -19.25 9.39 -10.55
CA GLN A 101 -18.25 10.08 -9.70
C GLN A 101 -17.28 9.11 -9.03
N LEU A 102 -17.74 7.92 -8.62
CA LEU A 102 -16.87 6.86 -8.09
C LEU A 102 -16.00 6.24 -9.16
N ALA A 103 -16.52 6.03 -10.38
CA ALA A 103 -15.74 5.58 -11.52
C ALA A 103 -14.66 6.61 -11.87
N ASP A 104 -15.01 7.90 -11.90
CA ASP A 104 -14.06 8.98 -12.18
C ASP A 104 -13.00 9.08 -11.08
N ARG A 105 -13.36 8.84 -9.81
CA ARG A 105 -12.40 8.70 -8.69
C ARG A 105 -11.55 7.44 -8.76
N LEU A 106 -12.03 6.34 -9.32
CA LEU A 106 -11.27 5.10 -9.50
C LEU A 106 -10.36 5.14 -10.74
N VAL A 107 -10.75 5.90 -11.77
CA VAL A 107 -9.98 6.14 -13.01
C VAL A 107 -8.96 7.26 -12.81
N SER A 108 -9.29 8.28 -12.00
CA SER A 108 -8.41 9.40 -11.64
C SER A 108 -7.58 9.14 -10.38
N ALA A 109 -7.97 8.17 -9.54
CA ALA A 109 -6.97 7.46 -8.74
C ALA A 109 -6.04 6.81 -9.76
N PRO A 110 -4.72 7.00 -9.67
CA PRO A 110 -3.81 6.47 -10.65
C PRO A 110 -4.11 4.99 -10.81
N ALA A 111 -4.63 4.63 -12.00
CA ALA A 111 -4.82 3.26 -12.41
C ALA A 111 -3.53 2.52 -12.08
N ALA A 112 -3.64 1.32 -11.51
CA ALA A 112 -2.52 0.51 -11.04
C ALA A 112 -1.62 0.02 -12.20
N GLY A 113 -1.00 0.94 -12.93
CA GLY A 113 0.26 0.79 -13.66
C GLY A 113 1.40 1.39 -12.82
N GLY A 114 1.34 1.19 -11.50
CA GLY A 114 2.28 1.78 -10.55
C GLY A 114 3.66 1.17 -10.72
N ARG A 115 4.63 2.03 -11.01
CA ARG A 115 5.96 2.04 -10.37
C ARG A 115 6.10 0.99 -9.24
N SER A 116 7.06 0.06 -9.35
CA SER A 116 7.26 -0.99 -8.32
C SER A 116 7.64 -0.31 -7.00
N ARG A 117 6.76 -0.49 -6.01
CA ARG A 117 6.88 0.07 -4.66
C ARG A 117 7.83 -0.82 -3.88
N ALA A 118 9.13 -0.53 -3.94
CA ALA A 118 10.14 -1.30 -3.23
C ALA A 118 10.41 -0.69 -1.86
N THR A 119 10.34 -1.53 -0.82
CA THR A 119 10.73 -1.17 0.54
C THR A 119 12.08 -1.79 0.85
N THR A 120 13.03 -1.01 1.34
CA THR A 120 14.31 -1.51 1.85
C THR A 120 14.36 -1.25 3.34
N ILE A 121 14.63 -2.27 4.13
CA ILE A 121 14.79 -2.16 5.58
C ILE A 121 16.27 -2.28 5.92
N ILE A 122 16.81 -1.30 6.63
CA ILE A 122 18.13 -1.37 7.25
C ILE A 122 17.92 -1.66 8.73
N THR A 123 18.48 -2.76 9.21
CA THR A 123 18.27 -3.24 10.57
C THR A 123 19.55 -3.56 11.33
N GLY A 124 19.41 -3.81 12.63
CA GLY A 124 20.51 -4.12 13.53
C GLY A 124 20.27 -3.60 14.95
N PRO A 125 21.12 -4.01 15.90
CA PRO A 125 20.98 -3.65 17.30
C PRO A 125 21.14 -2.14 17.55
N THR A 126 20.80 -1.69 18.75
CA THR A 126 20.99 -0.28 19.14
C THR A 126 22.49 0.03 19.13
N GLY A 127 22.88 1.09 18.43
CA GLY A 127 24.30 1.47 18.33
C GLY A 127 25.10 0.72 17.25
N SER A 128 24.48 -0.14 16.44
CA SER A 128 25.17 -0.90 15.37
C SER A 128 25.57 -0.07 14.14
N GLY A 129 25.52 1.26 14.21
CA GLY A 129 25.83 2.13 13.06
C GLY A 129 24.76 2.22 11.98
N LYS A 130 23.48 1.89 12.26
CA LYS A 130 22.39 1.99 11.26
C LYS A 130 22.29 3.36 10.60
N THR A 131 22.24 4.43 11.40
CA THR A 131 22.22 5.82 10.89
C THR A 131 23.46 6.12 10.06
N THR A 132 24.64 5.62 10.45
CA THR A 132 25.89 5.78 9.68
C THR A 132 25.79 5.09 8.32
N LEU A 133 25.29 3.86 8.28
CA LEU A 133 25.05 3.14 7.03
C LEU A 133 24.01 3.85 6.17
N ALA A 134 22.91 4.32 6.75
CA ALA A 134 21.89 5.08 6.04
C ALA A 134 22.45 6.36 5.41
N THR A 135 23.29 7.11 6.14
CA THR A 135 24.01 8.28 5.59
C THR A 135 24.87 7.89 4.40
N ALA A 136 25.67 6.82 4.52
CA ALA A 136 26.51 6.35 3.41
C ALA A 136 25.69 5.90 2.19
N VAL A 137 24.53 5.26 2.40
CA VAL A 137 23.60 4.90 1.31
C VAL A 137 23.05 6.16 0.62
N VAL A 138 22.65 7.18 1.39
CA VAL A 138 22.18 8.47 0.85
C VAL A 138 23.26 9.12 -0.02
N GLU A 139 24.51 9.14 0.45
CA GLU A 139 25.64 9.69 -0.31
C GLU A 139 25.87 8.94 -1.63
N GLN A 140 25.86 7.60 -1.60
CA GLN A 140 25.98 6.77 -2.80
C GLN A 140 24.85 7.00 -3.80
N LEU A 141 23.60 7.11 -3.33
CA LEU A 141 22.45 7.39 -4.17
C LEU A 141 22.55 8.75 -4.85
N ARG A 142 22.90 9.80 -4.08
CA ARG A 142 23.08 11.16 -4.61
C ARG A 142 24.23 11.24 -5.61
N ALA A 143 25.36 10.59 -5.33
CA ALA A 143 26.50 10.53 -6.24
C ALA A 143 26.15 9.90 -7.59
N ARG A 144 25.10 9.08 -7.64
CA ARG A 144 24.57 8.41 -8.83
C ARG A 144 23.36 9.14 -9.44
N GLY A 145 23.09 10.37 -9.00
CA GLY A 145 22.07 11.26 -9.57
C GLY A 145 20.64 11.03 -9.06
N MET A 146 20.44 10.22 -8.02
CA MET A 146 19.11 10.01 -7.44
C MET A 146 18.71 11.18 -6.55
N ARG A 147 17.44 11.60 -6.63
CA ARG A 147 16.86 12.58 -5.70
C ARG A 147 16.38 11.85 -4.44
N VAL A 148 16.99 12.19 -3.32
CA VAL A 148 16.72 11.55 -2.03
C VAL A 148 16.08 12.56 -1.07
N ALA A 149 14.90 12.20 -0.55
CA ALA A 149 14.14 12.97 0.43
C ALA A 149 13.91 12.16 1.72
N GLY A 150 13.18 12.74 2.67
CA GLY A 150 12.92 12.15 3.98
C GLY A 150 13.87 12.63 5.06
N VAL A 151 14.10 11.80 6.07
CA VAL A 151 14.72 12.21 7.34
C VAL A 151 15.83 11.27 7.77
N LEU A 152 16.93 11.85 8.26
CA LEU A 152 17.92 11.16 9.09
C LEU A 152 17.84 11.69 10.53
N ALA A 153 18.02 10.81 11.51
CA ALA A 153 17.97 11.16 12.92
C ALA A 153 19.30 10.88 13.64
N PRO A 154 20.38 11.64 13.35
CA PRO A 154 21.67 11.42 13.98
C PRO A 154 21.58 11.56 15.50
N GLY A 155 22.00 10.50 16.19
CA GLY A 155 22.01 10.45 17.65
C GLY A 155 23.13 11.30 18.24
N LEU A 156 22.81 12.03 19.31
CA LEU A 156 23.77 12.74 20.15
C LEU A 156 24.26 11.81 21.26
N LEU A 157 25.59 11.72 21.42
CA LEU A 157 26.23 10.99 22.50
C LEU A 157 26.95 11.97 23.43
N ALA A 158 26.73 11.82 24.73
CA ALA A 158 27.56 12.41 25.78
C ALA A 158 27.97 11.30 26.75
N ASP A 159 29.25 11.24 27.11
CA ASP A 159 29.80 10.23 28.03
C ASP A 159 29.47 8.77 27.63
N GLY A 160 29.54 8.47 26.33
CA GLY A 160 29.22 7.14 25.79
C GLY A 160 27.72 6.79 25.81
N ARG A 161 26.85 7.70 26.27
CA ARG A 161 25.41 7.51 26.40
C ARG A 161 24.64 8.40 25.44
N ARG A 162 23.58 7.88 24.83
CA ARG A 162 22.73 8.65 23.91
C ARG A 162 21.80 9.60 24.68
N THR A 163 22.02 10.90 24.50
CA THR A 163 21.33 12.01 25.17
C THR A 163 20.24 12.69 24.32
N GLY A 164 20.19 12.40 23.02
CA GLY A 164 19.16 12.93 22.15
C GLY A 164 19.37 12.57 20.68
N PHE A 165 18.57 13.22 19.83
CA PHE A 165 18.60 13.07 18.38
C PHE A 165 18.35 14.43 17.74
N ASP A 166 19.09 14.75 16.68
CA ASP A 166 18.67 15.77 15.73
C ASP A 166 17.83 15.13 14.63
N ILE A 167 17.17 15.96 13.84
CA ILE A 167 16.54 15.55 12.59
C ILE A 167 17.10 16.39 11.45
N LEU A 168 17.44 15.73 10.35
CA LEU A 168 17.95 16.32 9.13
C LEU A 168 16.95 16.03 8.00
N ASN A 169 16.44 17.08 7.37
CA ASN A 169 15.66 16.98 6.15
C ASN A 169 16.61 16.72 4.96
N LEU A 170 16.46 15.58 4.29
CA LEU A 170 17.32 15.20 3.18
C LEU A 170 17.06 15.99 1.90
N ALA A 171 15.88 16.57 1.73
CA ALA A 171 15.57 17.38 0.56
C ALA A 171 16.19 18.79 0.67
N THR A 172 16.09 19.42 1.84
CA THR A 172 16.50 20.82 2.03
C THR A 172 17.83 21.01 2.74
N GLY A 173 18.32 19.98 3.46
CA GLY A 173 19.50 20.07 4.31
C GLY A 173 19.24 20.76 5.66
N GLU A 174 18.02 21.20 5.95
CA GLU A 174 17.66 21.79 7.24
C GLU A 174 17.83 20.79 8.38
N ARG A 175 18.39 21.26 9.49
CA ARG A 175 18.64 20.46 10.68
C ARG A 175 18.15 21.18 11.94
N THR A 176 17.47 20.44 12.81
CA THR A 176 16.99 20.97 14.10
C THR A 176 17.01 19.86 15.17
N PRO A 177 16.99 20.19 16.47
CA PRO A 177 16.77 19.20 17.52
C PRO A 177 15.45 18.43 17.31
N LEU A 178 15.50 17.10 17.32
CA LEU A 178 14.31 16.27 17.29
C LEU A 178 13.86 15.93 18.71
N ALA A 179 14.77 15.38 19.50
CA ALA A 179 14.47 14.97 20.85
C ALA A 179 15.69 15.09 21.77
N ARG A 180 15.43 15.40 23.04
CA ARG A 180 16.45 15.55 24.09
C ARG A 180 16.00 14.87 25.37
N GLU A 181 16.96 14.37 26.12
CA GLU A 181 16.76 13.88 27.47
C GLU A 181 16.91 15.02 28.50
N GLY A 182 16.32 14.85 29.69
CA GLY A 182 16.50 15.81 30.79
C GLY A 182 15.69 17.11 30.67
N VAL A 183 14.85 17.23 29.65
CA VAL A 183 13.99 18.40 29.46
C VAL A 183 12.79 18.36 30.41
N ALA A 184 12.56 19.42 31.19
CA ALA A 184 11.47 19.47 32.16
C ALA A 184 10.08 19.28 31.49
N PRO A 185 9.14 18.55 32.11
CA PRO A 185 7.76 18.45 31.61
C PRO A 185 7.16 19.84 31.32
N GLY A 186 6.56 20.03 30.15
CA GLY A 186 5.90 21.29 29.75
C GLY A 186 6.74 22.28 28.93
N THR A 187 8.04 22.08 28.76
CA THR A 187 8.90 22.97 27.93
C THR A 187 8.92 22.61 26.44
N HIS A 188 8.53 21.38 26.08
CA HIS A 188 8.39 20.93 24.69
C HIS A 188 6.96 20.44 24.44
N GLY A 189 6.00 21.37 24.45
CA GLY A 189 4.60 21.14 24.09
C GLY A 189 3.79 20.24 25.04
N THR A 190 2.48 20.47 25.10
CA THR A 190 1.52 19.62 25.79
C THR A 190 0.71 18.85 24.76
N GLY A 191 1.21 17.68 24.36
CA GLY A 191 0.53 16.83 23.38
C GLY A 191 0.89 15.35 23.55
N PRO A 192 0.09 14.42 22.98
CA PRO A 192 0.28 12.97 23.11
C PRO A 192 1.61 12.46 22.52
N HIS A 193 2.34 13.31 21.78
CA HIS A 193 3.63 13.02 21.15
C HIS A 193 4.80 13.82 21.75
N ALA A 194 4.58 14.59 22.82
CA ALA A 194 5.61 15.44 23.43
C ALA A 194 6.72 14.64 24.11
N ARG A 195 6.43 13.41 24.54
CA ARG A 195 7.38 12.52 25.22
C ARG A 195 7.18 11.08 24.79
N TRP A 196 8.28 10.39 24.50
CA TRP A 196 8.31 8.95 24.30
C TRP A 196 9.55 8.36 24.99
N SER A 197 9.34 7.36 25.84
CA SER A 197 10.38 6.83 26.72
C SER A 197 11.02 7.98 27.54
N ARG A 198 12.36 8.10 27.55
CA ARG A 198 13.10 9.14 28.27
C ARG A 198 13.28 10.46 27.51
N PHE A 199 12.82 10.54 26.26
CA PHE A 199 13.06 11.68 25.39
C PHE A 199 11.83 12.57 25.28
N ALA A 200 12.05 13.89 25.34
CA ALA A 200 11.07 14.90 25.00
C ALA A 200 11.33 15.38 23.56
N PHE A 201 10.29 15.40 22.74
CA PHE A 201 10.35 15.77 21.33
C PHE A 201 10.08 17.25 21.14
N SER A 202 10.91 17.93 20.34
CA SER A 202 10.69 19.33 19.96
C SER A 202 9.54 19.43 18.95
N PRO A 203 8.58 20.34 19.14
CA PRO A 203 7.54 20.65 18.15
C PRO A 203 8.12 21.04 16.78
N GLU A 204 9.23 21.79 16.78
CA GLU A 204 9.94 22.21 15.58
C GLU A 204 10.55 21.01 14.86
N GLY A 205 11.17 20.08 15.60
CA GLY A 205 11.69 18.83 15.06
C GLY A 205 10.62 17.93 14.45
N LEU A 206 9.48 17.78 15.13
CA LEU A 206 8.34 17.02 14.60
C LEU A 206 7.74 17.68 13.35
N THR A 207 7.64 19.01 13.34
CA THR A 207 7.17 19.77 12.18
C THR A 207 8.10 19.61 10.98
N LEU A 208 9.42 19.72 11.21
CA LEU A 208 10.43 19.53 10.17
C LEU A 208 10.35 18.12 9.59
N GLY A 209 10.27 17.09 10.44
CA GLY A 209 10.16 15.70 9.99
C GLY A 209 8.89 15.44 9.19
N ARG A 210 7.75 15.98 9.64
CA ARG A 210 6.47 15.84 8.92
C ARG A 210 6.53 16.49 7.54
N ARG A 211 7.13 17.69 7.43
CA ARG A 211 7.31 18.37 6.14
C ARG A 211 8.22 17.56 5.21
N ALA A 212 9.34 17.06 5.73
CA ALA A 212 10.30 16.26 4.99
C ALA A 212 9.72 14.94 4.43
N LEU A 213 8.71 14.37 5.09
CA LEU A 213 8.08 13.10 4.72
C LEU A 213 6.79 13.26 3.90
N LEU A 214 6.24 14.47 3.79
CA LEU A 214 4.97 14.71 3.08
C LEU A 214 5.08 15.76 1.98
N ALA A 215 5.61 16.94 2.28
CA ALA A 215 5.68 18.05 1.32
C ALA A 215 6.93 17.94 0.44
N ASP A 216 8.07 17.64 1.04
CA ASP A 216 9.38 17.73 0.37
C ASP A 216 9.76 16.44 -0.39
N ILE A 217 8.87 15.45 -0.44
CA ILE A 217 9.07 14.19 -1.19
C ILE A 217 8.71 14.33 -2.68
N THR A 218 8.21 15.49 -3.10
CA THR A 218 7.76 15.70 -4.48
C THR A 218 8.95 15.58 -5.43
N GLY A 219 8.87 14.62 -6.37
CA GLY A 219 9.99 14.31 -7.26
C GLY A 219 11.14 13.58 -6.58
N ALA A 220 11.00 13.08 -5.35
CA ALA A 220 11.98 12.16 -4.81
C ALA A 220 11.92 10.82 -5.58
N ASP A 221 13.08 10.21 -5.79
CA ASP A 221 13.20 8.84 -6.29
C ASP A 221 13.32 7.85 -5.12
N VAL A 222 13.84 8.32 -3.98
CA VAL A 222 14.01 7.57 -2.73
C VAL A 222 13.59 8.43 -1.54
N VAL A 223 12.83 7.84 -0.60
CA VAL A 223 12.52 8.45 0.70
C VAL A 223 13.14 7.61 1.81
N VAL A 224 13.91 8.25 2.71
CA VAL A 224 14.56 7.59 3.85
C VAL A 224 13.89 8.00 5.15
N ILE A 225 13.69 7.06 6.08
CA ILE A 225 13.13 7.31 7.41
C ILE A 225 14.00 6.64 8.47
N ASP A 226 14.75 7.45 9.22
CA ASP A 226 15.52 7.03 10.39
C ASP A 226 14.92 7.62 11.69
N GLU A 227 14.44 6.85 12.67
CA GLU A 227 14.21 5.39 12.73
C GLU A 227 12.69 5.14 12.84
N VAL A 228 12.20 4.02 12.28
CA VAL A 228 10.85 3.50 12.52
C VAL A 228 10.89 2.50 13.67
N GLY A 229 10.20 2.84 14.76
CA GLY A 229 10.26 2.08 16.00
C GLY A 229 8.90 1.88 16.68
N PRO A 230 8.90 1.59 17.99
CA PRO A 230 7.68 1.36 18.75
C PRO A 230 6.75 2.58 18.74
N PHE A 231 7.30 3.78 18.62
CA PHE A 231 6.52 5.02 18.62
C PHE A 231 5.63 5.09 17.37
N GLU A 232 6.21 4.86 16.20
CA GLU A 232 5.52 4.81 14.91
C GLU A 232 4.52 3.65 14.87
N LEU A 233 4.92 2.46 15.35
CA LEU A 233 4.03 1.29 15.40
C LEU A 233 2.78 1.54 16.25
N SER A 234 2.90 2.34 17.31
CA SER A 234 1.77 2.75 18.16
C SER A 234 0.86 3.83 17.55
N GLY A 235 1.18 4.33 16.34
CA GLY A 235 0.44 5.40 15.68
C GLY A 235 0.97 6.81 15.97
N GLY A 236 2.07 6.94 16.73
CA GLY A 236 2.72 8.22 16.98
C GLY A 236 3.83 8.56 15.98
N GLY A 237 4.54 9.66 16.23
CA GLY A 237 5.70 10.05 15.43
C GLY A 237 5.37 10.23 13.94
N TRP A 238 5.95 9.36 13.11
CA TRP A 238 5.80 9.39 11.65
C TRP A 238 4.72 8.48 11.09
N ALA A 239 3.90 7.81 11.93
CA ALA A 239 2.98 6.77 11.50
C ALA A 239 2.06 7.18 10.33
N ASP A 240 1.41 8.35 10.43
CA ASP A 240 0.55 8.87 9.37
C ASP A 240 1.32 9.10 8.06
N ALA A 241 2.55 9.61 8.16
CA ALA A 241 3.39 9.85 6.99
C ALA A 241 3.85 8.54 6.36
N LEU A 242 4.20 7.53 7.16
CA LEU A 242 4.51 6.18 6.68
C LEU A 242 3.30 5.53 6.01
N ASP A 243 2.08 5.75 6.52
CA ASP A 243 0.85 5.25 5.89
C ASP A 243 0.58 5.93 4.54
N VAL A 244 0.87 7.22 4.38
CA VAL A 244 0.85 7.92 3.08
C VAL A 244 1.95 7.39 2.14
N LEU A 245 3.15 7.15 2.66
CA LEU A 245 4.29 6.66 1.87
C LEU A 245 4.10 5.24 1.31
N LYS A 246 3.07 4.49 1.72
CA LYS A 246 2.66 3.25 1.03
C LYS A 246 2.26 3.49 -0.43
N GLY A 247 1.78 4.70 -0.74
CA GLY A 247 1.46 5.14 -2.08
C GLY A 247 2.62 5.81 -2.81
N PHE A 248 3.81 5.90 -2.20
CA PHE A 248 4.96 6.56 -2.83
C PHE A 248 5.47 5.72 -4.01
N ASP A 249 5.49 6.34 -5.18
CA ASP A 249 5.94 5.72 -6.43
C ASP A 249 7.46 5.86 -6.60
N GLY A 250 8.19 5.24 -5.67
CA GLY A 250 9.65 5.19 -5.61
C GLY A 250 10.13 4.15 -4.59
N VAL A 251 11.38 4.29 -4.12
CA VAL A 251 11.94 3.38 -3.12
C VAL A 251 11.83 4.01 -1.73
N THR A 252 11.33 3.25 -0.76
CA THR A 252 11.28 3.68 0.65
C THR A 252 12.33 2.91 1.44
N ILE A 253 13.26 3.63 2.09
CA ILE A 253 14.26 3.04 2.98
C ILE A 253 13.86 3.30 4.42
N LEU A 254 13.59 2.23 5.17
CA LEU A 254 13.20 2.27 6.57
C LEU A 254 14.36 1.78 7.43
N ILE A 255 14.82 2.60 8.37
CA ILE A 255 15.76 2.15 9.39
C ILE A 255 14.91 1.60 10.54
N VAL A 256 15.17 0.37 10.97
CA VAL A 256 14.31 -0.35 11.92
C VAL A 256 15.16 -1.14 12.91
N ARG A 257 14.73 -1.21 14.18
CA ARG A 257 15.34 -2.11 15.16
C ARG A 257 15.09 -3.56 14.78
N GLU A 258 16.09 -4.42 14.97
CA GLU A 258 16.02 -5.84 14.61
C GLU A 258 14.78 -6.55 15.14
N SER A 259 14.40 -6.28 16.39
CA SER A 259 13.21 -6.87 17.03
C SER A 259 11.87 -6.44 16.42
N LEU A 260 11.85 -5.42 15.56
CA LEU A 260 10.63 -4.80 15.01
C LEU A 260 10.50 -4.99 13.49
N VAL A 261 11.47 -5.64 12.84
CA VAL A 261 11.50 -5.81 11.38
C VAL A 261 10.22 -6.43 10.86
N GLU A 262 9.75 -7.53 11.44
CA GLU A 262 8.54 -8.21 10.95
C GLU A 262 7.27 -7.37 11.14
N GLN A 263 7.17 -6.61 12.23
CA GLN A 263 6.02 -5.73 12.48
C GLN A 263 6.00 -4.56 11.49
N VAL A 264 7.16 -3.95 11.25
CA VAL A 264 7.31 -2.86 10.27
C VAL A 264 7.09 -3.38 8.85
N ARG A 265 7.62 -4.55 8.51
CA ARG A 265 7.39 -5.21 7.22
C ARG A 265 5.91 -5.53 6.99
N ALA A 266 5.22 -6.04 8.02
CA ALA A 266 3.79 -6.31 7.93
C ALA A 266 2.95 -5.05 7.71
N ARG A 267 3.34 -3.91 8.31
CA ARG A 267 2.56 -2.67 8.22
C ARG A 267 2.92 -1.80 7.02
N TRP A 268 4.21 -1.61 6.73
CA TRP A 268 4.74 -0.67 5.74
C TRP A 268 5.70 -1.31 4.72
N GLY A 269 5.86 -2.63 4.76
CA GLY A 269 6.57 -3.36 3.72
C GLY A 269 5.77 -3.50 2.43
N SER A 270 6.48 -3.95 1.41
CA SER A 270 5.99 -4.38 0.10
C SER A 270 6.34 -5.85 -0.15
N ALA A 271 5.79 -6.45 -1.20
CA ALA A 271 6.11 -7.83 -1.60
C ALA A 271 7.63 -8.01 -1.83
N ASP A 272 8.28 -6.99 -2.38
CA ASP A 272 9.71 -6.96 -2.70
C ASP A 272 10.56 -6.36 -1.55
N THR A 273 10.10 -6.44 -0.30
CA THR A 273 10.85 -5.87 0.83
C THR A 273 12.21 -6.57 1.01
N ALA A 274 13.29 -5.84 0.78
CA ALA A 274 14.65 -6.29 1.06
C ALA A 274 15.08 -5.88 2.48
N VAL A 275 15.77 -6.75 3.21
CA VAL A 275 16.24 -6.48 4.59
C VAL A 275 17.76 -6.62 4.64
N TYR A 276 18.43 -5.60 5.18
CA TYR A 276 19.89 -5.53 5.30
C TYR A 276 20.31 -5.29 6.74
N THR A 277 21.23 -6.11 7.26
CA THR A 277 21.81 -5.92 8.60
C THR A 277 23.00 -4.98 8.55
N ALA A 278 23.00 -3.92 9.36
CA ALA A 278 23.95 -2.83 9.29
C ALA A 278 25.42 -3.23 9.54
N SER A 279 25.66 -4.30 10.31
CA SER A 279 27.02 -4.81 10.57
C SER A 279 27.67 -5.53 9.38
N ALA A 280 26.86 -6.01 8.43
CA ALA A 280 27.33 -6.83 7.30
C ALA A 280 27.05 -6.18 5.94
N ALA A 281 26.14 -5.21 5.88
CA ALA A 281 25.69 -4.63 4.63
C ALA A 281 26.67 -3.58 4.09
N ASN A 282 26.81 -3.55 2.76
CA ASN A 282 27.58 -2.55 2.05
C ASN A 282 26.64 -1.46 1.50
N ALA A 283 26.93 -0.20 1.79
CA ALA A 283 26.17 0.95 1.33
C ALA A 283 26.01 0.99 -0.20
N ALA A 284 27.07 0.63 -0.95
CA ALA A 284 27.03 0.61 -2.41
C ALA A 284 26.05 -0.44 -2.94
N ALA A 285 26.01 -1.62 -2.32
CA ALA A 285 25.11 -2.70 -2.72
C ALA A 285 23.63 -2.34 -2.44
N ILE A 286 23.34 -1.71 -1.30
CA ILE A 286 22.00 -1.18 -1.01
C ILE A 286 21.61 -0.13 -2.05
N ALA A 287 22.52 0.79 -2.39
CA ALA A 287 22.26 1.82 -3.39
C ALA A 287 22.04 1.23 -4.80
N ASP A 288 22.79 0.20 -5.20
CA ASP A 288 22.60 -0.53 -6.46
C ASP A 288 21.21 -1.15 -6.53
N GLN A 289 20.77 -1.80 -5.45
CA GLN A 289 19.45 -2.40 -5.36
C GLN A 289 18.33 -1.33 -5.47
N CYS A 290 18.47 -0.21 -4.77
CA CYS A 290 17.50 0.89 -4.83
C CYS A 290 17.41 1.46 -6.25
N ILE A 291 18.53 1.61 -6.96
CA ILE A 291 18.56 2.09 -8.36
C ILE A 291 17.93 1.07 -9.31
N LEU A 292 18.17 -0.22 -9.10
CA LEU A 292 17.54 -1.26 -9.91
C LEU A 292 16.01 -1.19 -9.77
N HIS A 293 15.50 -1.08 -8.55
CA HIS A 293 14.08 -0.93 -8.28
C HIS A 293 13.51 0.37 -8.85
N SER A 294 14.24 1.49 -8.82
CA SER A 294 13.77 2.75 -9.41
C SER A 294 13.77 2.75 -10.95
N ARG A 295 14.64 1.96 -11.59
CA ARG A 295 14.73 1.87 -13.07
C ARG A 295 13.73 0.90 -13.70
N VAL A 296 13.47 -0.24 -13.05
CA VAL A 296 12.38 -1.16 -13.44
C VAL A 296 11.04 -0.43 -13.45
N THR A 297 10.93 0.55 -12.56
CA THR A 297 9.81 1.45 -12.30
C THR A 297 9.67 2.58 -13.32
N ALA A 298 10.73 3.00 -13.99
CA ALA A 298 10.68 4.07 -15.02
C ALA A 298 10.44 3.55 -16.45
N ARG A 299 10.52 2.24 -16.69
CA ARG A 299 10.37 1.59 -18.01
C ARG A 299 9.05 0.83 -18.19
N ARG A 300 8.12 0.94 -17.24
CA ARG A 300 6.76 0.39 -17.32
C ARG A 300 5.76 1.54 -17.31
#